data_AF-A0A8K0CJ34-F1
#
_entry.id   AF-A0A8K0CJ34-F1
#
_cell.length_a   1.000
_cell.length_b   1.000
_cell.length_c   1.000
_cell.angle_alpha   90.00
_cell.angle_beta   90.00
_cell.angle_gamma   90.00
#
_symmetry.space_group_name_H-M   'P 1'
#
loop_
_entity.id
_entity.type
_entity.pdbx_description
1 polymer ?
#
loop_
_entity_poly.entity_id
_entity_poly.type
_entity_poly.pdbx_seq_one_letter_code
_entity_poly.pdbx_strand_id
1 'polypeptide(L)'
;MLYFRDNETCLTLINQHRSESAKSLKKQAAGMLQLSCSNSKVEIGQNVLVKIPDVARERLAFRNILAVVLSERENLYQLGTSAGVLEKLYARNKLQVHNSLASFTILQPSQTNTLASSDVPIDNKYSLRTVAAKESNSDRAF
;
A
#
# COMPACT_ATOMS: atom_id res chain seq x y z
N MET A 1 31.87 -51.40 9.94
CA MET A 1 30.86 -51.13 8.90
C MET A 1 29.69 -50.23 9.34
N LEU A 2 29.57 -49.84 10.62
CA LEU A 2 28.41 -49.05 11.09
C LEU A 2 28.44 -47.57 10.62
N TYR A 3 29.61 -46.94 10.63
CA TYR A 3 29.81 -45.53 10.23
C TYR A 3 29.34 -45.16 8.81
N PHE A 4 29.34 -46.10 7.87
CA PHE A 4 28.93 -45.82 6.49
C PHE A 4 27.41 -45.70 6.35
N ARG A 5 26.68 -46.48 7.15
CA ARG A 5 25.21 -46.54 7.13
C ARG A 5 24.60 -45.28 7.79
N ASP A 6 25.29 -44.71 8.78
CA ASP A 6 24.87 -43.49 9.47
C ASP A 6 25.00 -42.22 8.61
N ASN A 7 25.92 -42.23 7.63
CA ASN A 7 26.12 -41.08 6.74
C ASN A 7 25.03 -41.04 5.64
N GLU A 8 24.64 -42.19 5.11
CA GLU A 8 23.55 -42.28 4.13
C GLU A 8 22.20 -41.87 4.74
N THR A 9 21.92 -42.25 5.98
CA THR A 9 20.70 -41.86 6.69
C THR A 9 20.66 -40.36 6.99
N CYS A 10 21.79 -39.75 7.34
CA CYS A 10 21.87 -38.30 7.50
C CYS A 10 21.56 -37.56 6.19
N LEU A 11 22.13 -38.03 5.07
CA LEU A 11 21.90 -37.41 3.77
C LEU A 11 20.45 -37.54 3.29
N THR A 12 19.80 -38.68 3.52
CA THR A 12 18.38 -38.85 3.18
C THR A 12 17.49 -37.95 4.02
N LEU A 13 17.77 -37.82 5.32
CA LEU A 13 17.04 -36.92 6.22
C LEU A 13 17.19 -35.45 5.81
N ILE A 14 18.40 -35.01 5.45
CA ILE A 14 18.65 -33.65 4.95
C ILE A 14 17.85 -33.38 3.67
N ASN A 15 17.86 -34.33 2.73
CA ASN A 15 17.12 -34.18 1.48
C ASN A 15 15.60 -34.18 1.69
N GLN A 16 15.12 -34.97 2.65
CA GLN A 16 13.72 -34.95 3.07
C GLN A 16 13.33 -33.58 3.63
N HIS A 17 14.08 -33.03 4.59
CA HIS A 17 13.79 -31.71 5.16
C HIS A 17 13.88 -30.59 4.12
N ARG A 18 14.83 -30.66 3.17
CA ARG A 18 14.91 -29.72 2.06
C ARG A 18 13.67 -29.78 1.16
N SER A 19 13.20 -30.98 0.85
CA SER A 19 11.98 -31.21 0.06
C SER A 19 10.73 -30.67 0.75
N GLU A 20 10.56 -30.96 2.04
CA GLU A 20 9.45 -30.48 2.87
C GLU A 20 9.46 -28.95 3.00
N SER A 21 10.64 -28.37 3.22
CA SER A 21 10.85 -26.93 3.29
C SER A 21 10.48 -26.26 1.95
N ALA A 22 10.94 -26.80 0.82
CA ALA A 22 10.61 -26.28 -0.50
C ALA A 22 9.10 -26.34 -0.79
N LYS A 23 8.42 -27.43 -0.41
CA LYS A 23 6.96 -27.56 -0.53
C LYS A 23 6.23 -26.50 0.31
N SER A 24 6.69 -26.30 1.55
CA SER A 24 6.09 -25.33 2.47
C SER A 24 6.27 -23.89 1.97
N LEU A 25 7.45 -23.54 1.45
CA LEU A 25 7.71 -22.23 0.85
C LEU A 25 6.83 -21.98 -0.38
N LYS A 26 6.66 -22.98 -1.26
CA LYS A 26 5.75 -22.87 -2.41
C LYS A 26 4.31 -22.65 -1.98
N LYS A 27 3.84 -23.37 -0.95
CA LYS A 27 2.49 -23.21 -0.40
C LYS A 27 2.29 -21.80 0.18
N GLN A 28 3.27 -21.29 0.92
CA GLN A 28 3.24 -19.93 1.47
C GLN A 28 3.23 -18.89 0.35
N ALA A 29 4.10 -19.03 -0.65
CA ALA A 29 4.15 -18.12 -1.79
C ALA A 29 2.81 -18.06 -2.56
N ALA A 30 2.16 -19.22 -2.78
CA ALA A 30 0.85 -19.28 -3.40
C ALA A 30 -0.22 -18.55 -2.56
N GLY A 31 -0.21 -18.75 -1.23
CA GLY A 31 -1.11 -18.04 -0.33
C GLY A 31 -0.88 -16.53 -0.34
N MET A 32 0.39 -16.08 -0.36
CA MET A 32 0.73 -14.65 -0.45
C MET A 32 0.26 -14.04 -1.78
N LEU A 33 0.39 -14.75 -2.89
CA LEU A 33 -0.11 -14.30 -4.20
C LEU A 33 -1.64 -14.17 -4.20
N GLN A 34 -2.35 -15.17 -3.68
CA GLN A 34 -3.82 -15.12 -3.57
C GLN A 34 -4.29 -13.95 -2.70
N LEU A 35 -3.65 -13.72 -1.55
CA LEU A 35 -3.94 -12.56 -0.68
C LEU A 35 -3.60 -11.22 -1.36
N SER A 36 -2.56 -11.18 -2.19
CA SER A 36 -2.25 -9.98 -2.96
C SER A 36 -3.33 -9.70 -4.03
N CYS A 37 -3.78 -10.74 -4.72
CA CYS A 37 -4.80 -10.66 -5.77
C CYS A 37 -6.23 -10.48 -5.23
N SER A 38 -6.51 -10.81 -3.97
CA SER A 38 -7.84 -10.63 -3.35
C SER A 38 -8.16 -9.16 -3.07
N ASN A 39 -7.18 -8.27 -3.14
CA ASN A 39 -7.45 -6.83 -3.07
C ASN A 39 -8.26 -6.43 -4.30
N SER A 40 -9.53 -6.10 -4.09
CA SER A 40 -10.44 -5.62 -5.14
C SER A 40 -9.80 -4.49 -5.94
N LYS A 41 -9.99 -4.48 -7.27
CA LYS A 41 -9.54 -3.37 -8.12
C LYS A 41 -10.14 -2.06 -7.63
N VAL A 42 -9.38 -0.97 -7.80
CA VAL A 42 -9.86 0.39 -7.51
C VAL A 42 -10.30 1.01 -8.81
N GLU A 43 -11.47 1.62 -8.80
CA GLU A 43 -12.01 2.29 -9.97
C GLU A 43 -11.41 3.69 -10.13
N ILE A 44 -11.31 4.15 -11.37
CA ILE A 44 -10.92 5.54 -11.67
C ILE A 44 -12.00 6.47 -11.09
N GLY A 45 -11.57 7.53 -10.42
CA GLY A 45 -12.46 8.45 -9.69
C GLY A 45 -12.76 8.01 -8.25
N GLN A 46 -12.32 6.83 -7.82
CA GLN A 46 -12.54 6.37 -6.45
C GLN A 46 -11.57 7.05 -5.47
N ASN A 47 -12.10 7.39 -4.29
CA ASN A 47 -11.31 7.92 -3.19
C ASN A 47 -10.53 6.82 -2.48
N VAL A 48 -9.24 7.07 -2.28
CA VAL A 48 -8.31 6.19 -1.60
C VAL A 48 -7.47 6.95 -0.60
N LEU A 49 -7.03 6.24 0.44
CA LEU A 49 -6.08 6.70 1.43
C LEU A 49 -4.71 6.10 1.15
N VAL A 50 -3.70 6.97 1.10
CA VAL A 50 -2.29 6.60 0.91
C VAL A 50 -1.55 6.75 2.24
N LYS A 51 -0.93 5.67 2.71
CA LYS A 51 -0.13 5.68 3.95
C LYS A 51 1.19 6.42 3.73
N ILE A 52 1.50 7.35 4.64
CA ILE A 52 2.81 8.01 4.72
C ILE A 52 3.73 7.12 5.57
N PRO A 53 4.95 6.79 5.10
CA PRO A 53 5.92 6.05 5.91
C PRO A 53 6.39 6.89 7.10
N ASP A 54 6.61 6.24 8.25
CA ASP A 54 6.93 6.93 9.51
C ASP A 54 8.17 7.83 9.42
N VAL A 55 9.18 7.46 8.62
CA VAL A 55 10.41 8.26 8.41
C VAL A 55 10.13 9.59 7.71
N ALA A 56 9.12 9.63 6.84
CA ALA A 56 8.74 10.84 6.11
C ALA A 56 7.66 11.65 6.83
N ARG A 57 7.17 11.14 7.97
CA ARG A 57 6.07 11.69 8.74
C ARG A 57 6.62 12.55 9.89
N GLU A 58 6.19 13.80 9.95
CA GLU A 58 6.43 14.62 11.14
C GLU A 58 5.66 14.08 12.34
N ARG A 59 6.15 14.31 13.56
CA ARG A 59 5.62 13.69 14.79
C ARG A 59 4.10 13.84 14.98
N LEU A 60 3.52 14.94 14.50
CA LEU A 60 2.10 15.28 14.62
C LEU A 60 1.35 15.25 13.29
N ALA A 61 1.99 14.87 12.19
CA ALA A 61 1.35 14.79 10.89
C ALA A 61 0.40 13.57 10.80
N PHE A 62 -0.57 13.65 9.89
CA PHE A 62 -1.49 12.56 9.58
C PHE A 62 -0.76 11.32 9.08
N ARG A 63 -1.35 10.15 9.33
CA ARG A 63 -0.81 8.86 8.87
C ARG A 63 -1.16 8.57 7.41
N ASN A 64 -2.28 9.13 6.94
CA ASN A 64 -2.83 8.89 5.61
C ASN A 64 -3.15 10.21 4.92
N ILE A 65 -3.03 10.23 3.60
CA ILE A 65 -3.47 11.34 2.74
C ILE A 65 -4.64 10.85 1.89
N LEU A 66 -5.68 11.67 1.77
CA LEU A 66 -6.79 11.43 0.85
C LEU A 66 -6.39 11.74 -0.59
N ALA A 67 -6.68 10.81 -1.50
CA ALA A 67 -6.37 10.93 -2.91
C ALA A 67 -7.48 10.31 -3.78
N VAL A 68 -7.58 10.77 -5.02
CA VAL A 68 -8.46 10.23 -6.06
C VAL A 68 -7.62 9.43 -7.05
N VAL A 69 -8.12 8.29 -7.51
CA VAL A 69 -7.49 7.57 -8.63
C VAL A 69 -7.76 8.30 -9.95
N LEU A 70 -6.71 8.75 -10.62
CA LEU A 70 -6.80 9.46 -11.90
C LEU A 70 -6.68 8.53 -13.11
N SER A 71 -5.76 7.57 -13.04
CA SER A 71 -5.56 6.58 -14.11
C SER A 71 -4.90 5.31 -13.57
N GLU A 72 -5.01 4.22 -14.33
CA GLU A 72 -4.34 2.95 -14.09
C GLU A 72 -3.42 2.64 -15.28
N ARG A 73 -2.17 2.26 -15.02
CA ARG A 73 -1.21 1.76 -16.01
C ARG A 73 -0.52 0.53 -15.45
N GLU A 74 -0.62 -0.60 -16.14
CA GLU A 74 0.09 -1.84 -15.78
C GLU A 74 -0.12 -2.28 -14.31
N ASN A 75 -1.35 -2.15 -13.78
CA ASN A 75 -1.73 -2.42 -12.38
C ASN A 75 -1.13 -1.45 -11.34
N LEU A 76 -0.61 -0.32 -11.79
CA LEU A 76 -0.20 0.80 -10.94
C LEU A 76 -1.13 1.99 -11.15
N TYR A 77 -1.48 2.65 -10.05
CA TYR A 77 -2.44 3.76 -10.04
C TYR A 77 -1.73 5.10 -9.94
N GLN A 78 -2.15 6.03 -10.79
CA GLN A 78 -1.80 7.44 -10.67
C GLN A 78 -2.84 8.12 -9.78
N LEU A 79 -2.36 8.89 -8.80
CA LEU A 79 -3.19 9.46 -7.76
C LEU A 79 -3.13 10.99 -7.79
N GLY A 80 -4.28 11.61 -7.55
CA GLY A 80 -4.42 13.06 -7.40
C GLY A 80 -4.83 13.40 -5.97
N THR A 81 -4.21 14.41 -5.38
CA THR A 81 -4.59 14.99 -4.10
C THR A 81 -5.07 16.43 -4.29
N SER A 82 -5.61 17.06 -3.24
CA SER A 82 -6.00 18.48 -3.27
C SER A 82 -4.86 19.40 -3.76
N ALA A 83 -3.61 19.04 -3.44
CA ALA A 83 -2.43 19.80 -3.81
C ALA A 83 -1.95 19.57 -5.25
N GLY A 84 -2.29 18.44 -5.86
CA GLY A 84 -1.84 18.07 -7.21
C GLY A 84 -1.63 16.57 -7.40
N VAL A 85 -0.96 16.20 -8.50
CA VAL A 85 -0.75 14.80 -8.89
C VAL A 85 0.48 14.24 -8.19
N LEU A 86 0.35 13.06 -7.58
CA LEU A 86 1.48 12.35 -6.98
C LEU A 86 2.44 11.88 -8.08
N GLU A 87 3.72 12.14 -7.87
CA GLU A 87 4.75 11.85 -8.87
C GLU A 87 4.90 10.36 -9.20
N LYS A 88 4.70 9.55 -8.17
CA LYS A 88 4.90 8.10 -8.19
C LYS A 88 3.60 7.38 -8.44
N LEU A 89 3.68 6.26 -9.16
CA LEU A 89 2.56 5.32 -9.31
C LEU A 89 2.51 4.36 -8.14
N TYR A 90 1.31 4.01 -7.70
CA TYR A 90 1.09 3.19 -6.51
C TYR A 90 0.49 1.84 -6.87
N ALA A 91 1.04 0.77 -6.29
CA ALA A 91 0.43 -0.54 -6.36
C ALA A 91 -0.82 -0.59 -5.47
N ARG A 92 -1.77 -1.44 -5.84
CA ARG A 92 -3.05 -1.61 -5.12
C ARG A 92 -2.90 -1.80 -3.61
N ASN A 93 -1.92 -2.61 -3.20
CA ASN A 93 -1.66 -2.96 -1.80
C ASN A 93 -1.20 -1.79 -0.92
N LYS A 94 -0.84 -0.64 -1.52
CA LYS A 94 -0.50 0.59 -0.80
C LYS A 94 -1.69 1.52 -0.63
N LEU A 95 -2.84 1.18 -1.20
CA LEU A 95 -4.04 1.99 -1.21
C LEU A 95 -5.09 1.37 -0.30
N GLN A 96 -5.72 2.19 0.53
CA GLN A 96 -6.90 1.79 1.28
C GLN A 96 -8.12 2.49 0.68
N VAL A 97 -9.12 1.73 0.26
CA VAL A 97 -10.34 2.32 -0.33
C VAL A 97 -11.09 3.10 0.75
N HIS A 98 -11.47 4.34 0.42
CA HIS A 98 -12.26 5.18 1.29
C HIS A 98 -13.74 5.12 0.86
N ASN A 99 -14.55 4.35 1.59
CA ASN A 99 -15.99 4.32 1.40
C ASN A 99 -16.63 5.37 2.30
N SER A 100 -17.27 6.38 1.70
CA SER A 100 -17.92 7.51 2.40
C SER A 100 -19.00 7.10 3.42
N LEU A 101 -19.51 5.86 3.34
CA LEU A 101 -20.55 5.35 4.24
C LEU A 101 -20.01 4.71 5.55
N ALA A 102 -18.69 4.54 5.72
CA ALA A 102 -18.13 3.80 6.87
C ALA A 102 -17.10 4.58 7.70
N SER A 103 -16.85 5.86 7.42
CA SER A 103 -15.79 6.63 8.09
C SER A 103 -16.31 7.47 9.27
N PHE A 104 -16.83 6.80 10.31
CA PHE A 104 -17.11 7.46 11.60
C PHE A 104 -15.96 7.37 12.63
N THR A 105 -14.71 7.00 12.27
CA THR A 105 -13.69 6.79 13.34
C THR A 105 -12.23 7.18 13.06
N ILE A 106 -11.78 7.58 11.86
CA ILE A 106 -10.34 7.97 11.69
C ILE A 106 -10.08 9.15 10.75
N LEU A 107 -11.08 9.96 10.43
CA LEU A 107 -10.87 11.21 9.70
C LEU A 107 -11.23 12.40 10.57
N GLN A 108 -10.43 13.46 10.50
CA GLN A 108 -10.74 14.73 11.14
C GLN A 108 -11.91 15.42 10.43
N PRO A 109 -12.73 16.20 11.15
CA PRO A 109 -13.93 16.85 10.63
C PRO A 109 -13.69 17.97 9.59
N SER A 110 -12.43 18.33 9.30
CA SER A 110 -12.07 19.43 8.36
C SER A 110 -11.84 18.99 6.91
N GLN A 111 -11.61 17.70 6.64
CA GLN A 111 -11.47 17.23 5.26
C GLN A 111 -12.85 17.01 4.66
N THR A 112 -13.17 17.73 3.59
CA THR A 112 -14.37 17.44 2.79
C THR A 112 -14.33 15.96 2.40
N ASN A 113 -15.41 15.23 2.70
CA ASN A 113 -15.44 13.76 2.75
C ASN A 113 -15.18 13.05 1.40
N THR A 114 -14.95 13.81 0.34
CA THR A 114 -14.76 13.34 -1.03
C THR A 114 -13.95 14.38 -1.82
N LEU A 115 -12.88 13.94 -2.49
CA LEU A 115 -12.22 14.73 -3.53
C LEU A 115 -12.82 14.33 -4.88
N ALA A 116 -13.18 15.30 -5.72
CA ALA A 116 -13.57 15.02 -7.11
C ALA A 116 -12.32 15.06 -8.00
N SER A 117 -12.35 14.33 -9.12
CA SER A 117 -11.26 14.34 -10.10
C SER A 117 -11.03 15.72 -10.75
N SER A 118 -12.04 16.60 -10.71
CA SER A 118 -11.96 18.00 -11.18
C SER A 118 -11.12 18.91 -10.30
N ASP A 119 -10.98 18.58 -9.01
CA ASP A 119 -10.38 19.47 -8.02
C ASP A 119 -8.87 19.29 -7.91
N VAL A 120 -8.31 18.33 -8.66
CA VAL A 120 -6.88 18.03 -8.66
C VAL A 120 -6.18 18.94 -9.67
N PRO A 121 -5.26 19.82 -9.25
CA PRO A 121 -4.46 20.61 -10.18
C PRO A 121 -3.46 19.68 -10.90
N ILE A 122 -3.76 19.34 -12.16
CA ILE A 122 -3.01 18.37 -12.97
C ILE A 122 -1.58 18.87 -13.30
N ASP A 123 -1.41 20.17 -13.45
CA ASP A 123 -0.13 20.80 -13.80
C ASP A 123 0.93 20.68 -12.70
N ASN A 124 0.47 20.47 -11.45
CA ASN A 124 1.34 20.38 -10.29
C ASN A 124 1.65 18.92 -9.95
N LYS A 125 2.91 18.54 -10.09
CA LYS A 125 3.42 17.22 -9.72
C LYS A 125 4.21 17.32 -8.41
N TYR A 126 3.85 16.51 -7.41
CA TYR A 126 4.52 16.55 -6.10
C TYR A 126 4.85 15.15 -5.57
N SER A 127 5.93 15.06 -4.79
CA SER A 127 6.25 13.88 -3.99
C SER A 127 5.30 13.74 -2.79
N LEU A 128 5.05 12.51 -2.35
CA LEU A 128 4.18 12.20 -1.20
C LEU A 128 4.58 12.96 0.07
N ARG A 129 5.88 13.16 0.29
CA ARG A 129 6.41 13.90 1.44
C ARG A 129 6.00 15.38 1.39
N THR A 130 6.07 15.98 0.20
CA THR A 130 5.72 17.39 0.00
C THR A 130 4.22 17.60 0.20
N VAL A 131 3.40 16.69 -0.32
CA VAL A 131 1.94 16.73 -0.12
C VAL A 131 1.60 16.54 1.37
N ALA A 132 2.23 15.59 2.05
CA ALA A 132 2.01 15.35 3.48
C ALA A 132 2.29 16.60 4.33
N ALA A 133 3.38 17.32 4.03
CA ALA A 133 3.72 18.55 4.74
C ALA A 133 2.71 19.68 4.48
N LYS A 134 2.21 19.82 3.24
CA LYS A 134 1.20 20.83 2.89
C LYS A 134 -0.12 20.57 3.65
N GLU A 135 -0.61 19.33 3.62
CA GLU A 135 -1.82 18.90 4.31
C GLU A 135 -1.71 19.05 5.84
N SER A 136 -0.52 18.80 6.42
CA SER A 136 -0.32 19.00 7.86
C SER A 136 -0.26 20.48 8.28
N ASN A 137 0.08 21.38 7.36
CA ASN A 137 0.24 22.80 7.67
C ASN A 137 -1.07 23.58 7.49
N SER A 138 -1.98 23.13 6.62
CA SER A 138 -3.30 23.77 6.46
C SER A 138 -4.14 23.72 7.74
N ASP A 139 -4.04 22.66 8.54
CA ASP A 139 -4.78 22.52 9.81
C ASP A 139 -4.13 23.27 11.00
N ARG A 140 -2.92 23.84 10.82
CA ARG A 140 -2.22 24.62 11.86
C ARG A 140 -2.46 26.12 11.78
N ALA A 141 -3.26 26.59 10.82
CA ALA A 141 -3.67 27.98 10.74
C ALA A 141 -4.79 28.27 11.75
N PHE A 142 -4.41 28.48 13.01
CA PHE A 142 -5.24 29.09 14.04
C PHE A 142 -4.50 30.28 14.66
#